data_AF-A0A975XXR5-F1
#
_entry.id   AF-A0A975XXR5-F1
#
_cell.length_a   1.000
_cell.length_b   1.000
_cell.length_c   1.000
_cell.angle_alpha   90.00
_cell.angle_beta   90.00
_cell.angle_gamma   90.00
#
_symmetry.space_group_name_H-M   'P 1'
#
loop_
_entity.id
_entity.type
_entity.pdbx_description
1 polymer ?
#
loop_
_entity_poly.entity_id
_entity_poly.type
_entity_poly.pdbx_seq_one_letter_code
_entity_poly.pdbx_strand_id
1 'polypeptide(L)'
;MSGSLEQCLLQLQPLTIGYRPRILLAPTRAPGWTAIFDAHALGQGVGDRTAMLAGTIMKTRGYFFCSIRPKKEAPGQLGGCQFRVLGPEEFLGFVRSVDLIENTPGHWYFEAGGPVQSFEDEAAYRRRRKSERLTQQMLVDYAAAVGLRPWEEDFYTGPYWIASNDLTATAKCSYTLEQARQRLGLPTE
;
A
#
# COMPACT_ATOMS: atom_id res chain seq x y z
N MET A 1 20.17 3.08 8.47
CA MET A 1 20.05 4.44 9.03
C MET A 1 19.44 4.35 10.42
N SER A 2 19.83 5.25 11.33
CA SER A 2 19.21 5.45 12.64
C SER A 2 18.31 6.70 12.58
N GLY A 3 17.12 6.63 13.18
CA GLY A 3 16.10 7.68 13.13
C GLY A 3 14.70 7.09 13.33
N SER A 4 13.67 7.94 13.38
CA SER A 4 12.27 7.47 13.36
C SER A 4 11.88 6.97 11.96
N LEU A 5 10.77 6.22 11.87
CA LEU A 5 10.20 5.81 10.59
C LEU A 5 9.88 7.04 9.73
N GLU A 6 9.21 8.04 10.32
CA GLU A 6 8.88 9.30 9.66
C GLU A 6 10.11 9.97 9.02
N GLN A 7 11.20 10.12 9.79
CA GLN A 7 12.43 10.71 9.28
C GLN A 7 12.99 9.94 8.07
N CYS A 8 12.91 8.60 8.09
CA CYS A 8 13.37 7.77 6.99
C CYS A 8 12.44 7.84 5.77
N LEU A 9 11.12 7.94 5.98
CA LEU A 9 10.14 8.14 4.91
C LEU A 9 10.35 9.48 4.21
N LEU A 10 10.68 10.54 4.94
CA LEU A 10 10.99 11.85 4.36
C LEU A 10 12.23 11.83 3.45
N GLN A 11 13.15 10.88 3.62
CA GLN A 11 14.31 10.68 2.74
C GLN A 11 13.94 10.04 1.40
N LEU A 12 12.72 9.53 1.24
CA LEU A 12 12.24 8.99 -0.04
C LEU A 12 11.94 10.09 -1.07
N GLN A 13 11.91 11.36 -0.64
CA GLN A 13 11.72 12.49 -1.53
C GLN A 13 12.83 12.61 -2.59
N PRO A 14 12.51 13.17 -3.77
CA PRO A 14 11.18 13.66 -4.17
C PRO A 14 10.19 12.53 -4.48
N LEU A 15 8.89 12.82 -4.36
CA LEU A 15 7.84 11.89 -4.74
C LEU A 15 7.67 11.90 -6.25
N THR A 16 7.43 10.74 -6.86
CA THR A 16 7.42 10.62 -8.33
C THR A 16 6.25 9.78 -8.85
N ILE A 17 5.92 9.97 -10.13
CA ILE A 17 4.97 9.12 -10.87
C ILE A 17 5.74 8.34 -11.95
N GLY A 18 5.42 7.06 -12.12
CA GLY A 18 5.98 6.19 -13.16
C GLY A 18 7.39 5.65 -12.87
N TYR A 19 8.30 6.48 -12.35
CA TYR A 19 9.66 6.06 -11.99
C TYR A 19 9.89 6.24 -10.49
N ARG A 20 10.07 5.15 -9.73
CA ARG A 20 10.29 5.18 -8.27
C ARG A 20 11.74 4.81 -7.94
N PRO A 21 12.63 5.81 -7.77
CA PRO A 21 14.06 5.57 -7.60
C PRO A 21 14.44 5.08 -6.21
N ARG A 22 13.64 5.41 -5.19
CA ARG A 22 13.95 5.13 -3.79
C ARG A 22 12.89 4.22 -3.20
N ILE A 23 13.35 3.19 -2.50
CA ILE A 23 12.53 2.26 -1.72
C ILE A 23 13.11 2.23 -0.31
N LEU A 24 12.24 2.35 0.69
CA LEU A 24 12.59 2.10 2.09
C LEU A 24 12.23 0.66 2.44
N LEU A 25 13.19 -0.05 3.03
CA LEU A 25 13.00 -1.36 3.66
C LEU A 25 13.02 -1.16 5.18
N ALA A 26 11.96 -1.59 5.84
CA ALA A 26 11.79 -1.48 7.27
C ALA A 26 11.56 -2.87 7.89
N PRO A 27 12.42 -3.34 8.80
CA PRO A 27 12.09 -4.45 9.67
C PRO A 27 10.79 -4.17 10.43
N THR A 28 10.10 -5.24 10.79
CA THR A 28 8.93 -5.16 11.65
C THR A 28 9.16 -5.88 12.96
N ARG A 29 8.31 -5.62 13.96
CA ARG A 29 8.27 -6.39 15.20
C ARG A 29 7.88 -7.86 14.98
N ALA A 30 7.22 -8.18 13.87
CA ALA A 30 6.94 -9.55 13.48
C ALA A 30 8.19 -10.18 12.85
N PRO A 31 8.78 -11.23 13.46
CA PRO A 31 9.98 -11.85 12.93
C PRO A 31 9.79 -12.36 11.50
N GLY A 32 10.79 -12.15 10.64
CA GLY A 32 10.76 -12.59 9.24
C GLY A 32 9.98 -11.68 8.29
N TRP A 33 9.40 -10.58 8.79
CA TRP A 33 8.66 -9.61 7.97
C TRP A 33 9.45 -8.32 7.76
N THR A 34 9.49 -7.88 6.50
CA THR A 34 10.05 -6.59 6.06
C THR A 34 8.97 -5.82 5.32
N ALA A 35 8.70 -4.60 5.78
CA ALA A 35 7.83 -3.66 5.09
C ALA A 35 8.60 -2.89 4.03
N ILE A 36 7.91 -2.56 2.94
CA ILE A 36 8.46 -1.87 1.78
C ILE A 36 7.62 -0.61 1.55
N PHE A 37 8.29 0.55 1.51
CA PHE A 37 7.68 1.83 1.19
C PHE A 37 8.35 2.43 -0.05
N ASP A 38 7.60 3.21 -0.83
CA ASP A 38 8.13 3.94 -1.98
C ASP A 38 7.71 5.41 -1.98
N ALA A 39 8.25 6.14 -2.95
CA ALA A 39 8.00 7.55 -3.15
C ALA A 39 6.84 7.83 -4.14
N HIS A 40 5.84 6.95 -4.28
CA HIS A 40 4.80 7.17 -5.30
C HIS A 40 3.89 8.36 -4.97
N ALA A 41 3.91 9.40 -5.81
CA ALA A 41 3.23 10.66 -5.54
C ALA A 41 1.69 10.57 -5.48
N LEU A 42 1.09 9.48 -5.98
CA LEU A 42 -0.36 9.25 -5.94
C LEU A 42 -0.79 8.25 -4.86
N GLY A 43 0.13 7.79 -3.99
CA GLY A 43 -0.23 6.88 -2.88
C GLY A 43 -0.66 5.47 -3.30
N GLN A 44 -0.60 5.12 -4.59
CA GLN A 44 -0.85 3.74 -5.08
C GLN A 44 0.18 2.71 -4.55
N GLY A 45 1.28 3.19 -3.94
CA GLY A 45 2.23 2.37 -3.20
C GLY A 45 3.01 1.38 -4.07
N VAL A 46 3.46 0.33 -3.37
CA VAL A 46 4.45 -0.67 -3.82
C VAL A 46 3.84 -1.94 -4.44
N GLY A 47 2.52 -2.00 -4.60
CA GLY A 47 1.76 -3.25 -4.88
C GLY A 47 2.39 -4.14 -5.95
N ASP A 48 2.58 -3.63 -7.17
CA ASP A 48 3.15 -4.40 -8.29
C ASP A 48 4.59 -4.83 -8.05
N ARG A 49 5.40 -3.98 -7.39
CA ARG A 49 6.80 -4.30 -7.07
C ARG A 49 6.87 -5.40 -6.01
N THR A 50 6.04 -5.29 -4.98
CA THR A 50 5.93 -6.33 -3.94
C THR A 50 5.42 -7.64 -4.51
N ALA A 51 4.47 -7.60 -5.44
CA ALA A 51 3.96 -8.80 -6.13
C ALA A 51 5.07 -9.45 -6.99
N MET A 52 5.82 -8.67 -7.77
CA MET A 52 6.96 -9.19 -8.52
C MET A 52 8.05 -9.79 -7.61
N LEU A 53 8.40 -9.10 -6.51
CA LEU A 53 9.36 -9.62 -5.54
C LEU A 53 8.89 -10.95 -4.94
N ALA A 54 7.63 -11.03 -4.52
CA ALA A 54 7.02 -12.21 -3.94
C ALA A 54 6.91 -13.38 -4.95
N GLY A 55 6.46 -13.09 -6.17
CA GLY A 55 6.17 -14.10 -7.19
C GLY A 55 7.41 -14.63 -7.91
N THR A 56 8.31 -13.74 -8.34
CA THR A 56 9.36 -14.09 -9.32
C THR A 56 10.78 -13.98 -8.80
N ILE A 57 11.11 -12.94 -8.03
CA ILE A 57 12.50 -12.64 -7.64
C ILE A 57 12.89 -13.37 -6.36
N MET A 58 12.18 -13.10 -5.27
CA MET A 58 12.48 -13.63 -3.93
C MET A 58 11.71 -14.91 -3.62
N LYS A 59 10.63 -15.18 -4.37
CA LYS A 59 9.77 -16.36 -4.19
C LYS A 59 9.31 -16.55 -2.74
N THR A 60 8.85 -15.46 -2.14
CA THR A 60 8.40 -15.41 -0.74
C THR A 60 6.94 -15.00 -0.66
N ARG A 61 6.26 -15.37 0.43
CA ARG A 61 4.90 -14.87 0.70
C ARG A 61 4.94 -13.44 1.21
N GLY A 62 3.89 -12.70 0.88
CA GLY A 62 3.73 -11.30 1.27
C GLY A 62 2.27 -10.91 1.41
N TYR A 63 2.03 -9.72 1.95
CA TYR A 63 0.71 -9.10 1.98
C TYR A 63 0.82 -7.64 1.53
N PHE A 64 -0.25 -7.14 0.92
CA PHE A 64 -0.40 -5.72 0.61
C PHE A 64 -1.74 -5.24 1.15
N PHE A 65 -1.70 -4.13 1.89
CA PHE A 65 -2.87 -3.48 2.45
C PHE A 65 -2.84 -2.01 2.03
N CYS A 66 -3.93 -1.50 1.51
CA CYS A 66 -4.08 -0.09 1.17
C CYS A 66 -5.47 0.39 1.59
N SER A 67 -5.52 1.57 2.23
CA SER A 67 -6.78 2.24 2.54
C SER A 67 -6.62 3.74 2.33
N ILE A 68 -7.43 4.27 1.42
CA ILE A 68 -7.54 5.70 1.13
C ILE A 68 -9.00 6.06 1.39
N ARG A 69 -9.23 6.97 2.33
CA ARG A 69 -10.59 7.44 2.62
C ARG A 69 -11.01 8.47 1.56
N PRO A 70 -12.20 8.33 0.96
CA PRO A 70 -12.74 9.36 0.09
C PRO A 70 -13.01 10.62 0.91
N LYS A 71 -12.58 11.79 0.43
CA LYS A 71 -12.89 13.06 1.06
C LYS A 71 -14.12 13.69 0.42
N LYS A 72 -15.14 13.98 1.22
CA LYS A 72 -16.34 14.70 0.76
C LYS A 72 -16.04 16.14 0.34
N GLU A 73 -14.99 16.75 0.90
CA GLU A 73 -14.65 18.18 0.75
C GLU A 73 -13.51 18.45 -0.25
N ALA A 74 -12.87 17.40 -0.77
CA ALA A 74 -11.80 17.51 -1.76
C ALA A 74 -12.25 16.84 -3.08
N PRO A 75 -13.01 17.54 -3.94
CA PRO A 75 -13.45 17.00 -5.23
C PRO A 75 -12.23 16.68 -6.10
N GLY A 76 -11.82 15.41 -6.10
CA GLY A 76 -10.64 14.92 -6.81
C GLY A 76 -9.95 13.73 -6.14
N GLN A 77 -10.09 13.55 -4.82
CA GLN A 77 -9.54 12.38 -4.12
C GLN A 77 -10.57 11.25 -4.06
N LEU A 78 -10.37 10.24 -4.91
CA LEU A 78 -11.15 9.02 -4.90
C LEU A 78 -10.68 8.09 -3.77
N GLY A 79 -11.63 7.43 -3.12
CA GLY A 79 -11.37 6.45 -2.07
C GLY A 79 -11.02 5.05 -2.62
N GLY A 80 -10.44 4.23 -1.75
CA GLY A 80 -10.21 2.83 -2.07
C GLY A 80 -9.76 2.01 -0.86
N CYS A 81 -10.06 0.71 -0.89
CA CYS A 81 -9.49 -0.28 -0.01
C CYS A 81 -9.01 -1.46 -0.85
N GLN A 82 -7.80 -1.95 -0.58
CA GLN A 82 -7.22 -3.07 -1.30
C GLN A 82 -6.54 -4.02 -0.33
N PHE A 83 -6.73 -5.30 -0.59
CA PHE A 83 -6.06 -6.41 0.09
C PHE A 83 -5.44 -7.32 -0.96
N ARG A 84 -4.19 -7.74 -0.74
CA ARG A 84 -3.56 -8.81 -1.50
C ARG A 84 -2.89 -9.83 -0.59
N VAL A 85 -2.97 -11.10 -0.98
CA VAL A 85 -1.97 -12.12 -0.61
C VAL A 85 -1.04 -12.29 -1.79
N LEU A 86 0.25 -12.21 -1.50
CA LEU A 86 1.32 -12.29 -2.49
C LEU A 86 2.10 -13.58 -2.31
N GLY A 87 2.58 -14.17 -3.41
CA GLY A 87 3.39 -15.38 -3.30
C GLY A 87 3.81 -15.99 -4.64
N PRO A 88 4.75 -16.97 -4.59
CA PRO A 88 5.30 -17.65 -5.77
C PRO A 88 4.32 -18.61 -6.46
N GLU A 89 3.16 -18.87 -5.86
CA GLU A 89 2.13 -19.75 -6.41
C GLU A 89 1.54 -19.19 -7.71
N GLU A 90 1.58 -17.86 -7.89
CA GLU A 90 1.10 -17.16 -9.08
C GLU A 90 2.25 -16.43 -9.77
N PHE A 91 2.35 -16.53 -11.10
CA PHE A 91 3.45 -15.92 -11.86
C PHE A 91 3.53 -14.39 -11.67
N LEU A 92 2.37 -13.73 -11.62
CA LEU A 92 2.29 -12.28 -11.36
C LEU A 92 2.36 -11.95 -9.87
N GLY A 93 2.47 -12.95 -9.00
CA GLY A 93 2.61 -12.80 -7.56
C GLY A 93 1.29 -12.57 -6.81
N PHE A 94 0.15 -12.43 -7.48
CA PHE A 94 -1.15 -12.14 -6.85
C PHE A 94 -1.95 -13.42 -6.56
N VAL A 95 -1.70 -14.05 -5.41
CA VAL A 95 -2.44 -15.25 -4.97
C VAL A 95 -3.91 -14.90 -4.67
N ARG A 96 -4.14 -13.75 -4.03
CA ARG A 96 -5.47 -13.28 -3.65
C ARG A 96 -5.55 -11.77 -3.88
N SER A 97 -6.63 -11.31 -4.48
CA SER A 97 -6.89 -9.88 -4.69
C SER A 97 -8.30 -9.51 -4.30
N VAL A 98 -8.45 -8.48 -3.47
CA VAL A 98 -9.72 -7.82 -3.17
C VAL A 98 -9.55 -6.34 -3.38
N ASP A 99 -10.40 -5.78 -4.24
CA ASP A 99 -10.40 -4.38 -4.62
C ASP A 99 -11.75 -3.77 -4.35
N LEU A 100 -11.75 -2.66 -3.63
CA LEU A 100 -12.86 -1.73 -3.56
C LEU A 100 -12.33 -0.37 -3.97
N ILE A 101 -12.65 0.08 -5.17
CA ILE A 101 -12.14 1.34 -5.74
C ILE A 101 -13.30 2.27 -6.06
N GLU A 102 -13.20 3.53 -5.67
CA GLU A 102 -14.10 4.57 -6.12
C GLU A 102 -13.63 5.09 -7.48
N ASN A 103 -14.40 4.85 -8.56
CA ASN A 103 -14.00 5.29 -9.91
C ASN A 103 -14.39 6.75 -10.17
N THR A 104 -15.53 7.17 -9.62
CA THR A 104 -16.00 8.55 -9.57
C THR A 104 -16.68 8.75 -8.22
N PRO A 105 -16.83 9.99 -7.71
CA PRO A 105 -17.40 10.22 -6.37
C PRO A 105 -18.72 9.49 -6.16
N GLY A 106 -18.77 8.59 -5.18
CA GLY A 106 -19.93 7.74 -4.85
C GLY A 106 -20.11 6.47 -5.69
N HIS A 107 -19.34 6.30 -6.78
CA HIS A 107 -19.42 5.14 -7.67
C HIS A 107 -18.31 4.14 -7.39
N TRP A 108 -18.69 3.09 -6.66
CA TRP A 108 -17.77 2.05 -6.21
C TRP A 108 -17.74 0.86 -7.17
N TYR A 109 -16.53 0.43 -7.49
CA TYR A 109 -16.22 -0.84 -8.13
C TYR A 109 -15.69 -1.81 -7.06
N PHE A 110 -16.13 -3.06 -7.14
CA PHE A 110 -15.68 -4.12 -6.24
C PHE A 110 -15.34 -5.35 -7.06
N GLU A 111 -14.17 -5.92 -6.79
CA GLU A 111 -13.70 -7.17 -7.38
C GLU A 111 -12.97 -8.01 -6.34
N ALA A 112 -13.11 -9.32 -6.46
CA ALA A 112 -12.42 -10.29 -5.62
C ALA A 112 -12.02 -11.49 -6.49
N GLY A 113 -10.74 -11.83 -6.52
CA GLY A 113 -10.20 -12.98 -7.25
C GLY A 113 -9.20 -13.79 -6.42
N GLY A 114 -9.03 -15.07 -6.74
CA GLY A 114 -8.18 -16.00 -5.99
C GLY A 114 -8.85 -16.62 -4.76
N PRO A 115 -8.21 -17.61 -4.11
CA PRO A 115 -8.75 -18.32 -2.96
C PRO A 115 -8.94 -17.43 -1.74
N VAL A 116 -10.15 -17.45 -1.18
CA VAL A 116 -10.51 -16.74 0.07
C VAL A 116 -9.68 -17.28 1.23
N GLN A 117 -9.11 -16.38 2.03
CA GLN A 117 -8.35 -16.73 3.24
C GLN A 117 -9.31 -16.97 4.42
N SER A 118 -8.93 -17.85 5.35
CA SER A 118 -9.78 -18.26 6.47
C SER A 118 -10.17 -17.13 7.43
N PHE A 119 -9.44 -16.02 7.43
CA PHE A 119 -9.69 -14.85 8.25
C PHE A 119 -10.52 -13.76 7.54
N GLU A 120 -10.84 -13.93 6.26
CA GLU A 120 -11.65 -12.95 5.52
C GLU A 120 -13.13 -13.00 5.95
N ASP A 121 -13.77 -11.84 6.11
CA ASP A 121 -15.23 -11.72 6.21
C ASP A 121 -15.82 -11.76 4.79
N GLU A 122 -15.92 -12.97 4.22
CA GLU A 122 -16.47 -13.18 2.87
C GLU A 122 -17.93 -12.73 2.77
N ALA A 123 -18.69 -12.79 3.88
CA ALA A 123 -20.09 -12.37 3.90
C ALA A 123 -20.22 -10.86 3.59
N ALA A 124 -19.27 -10.04 4.05
CA ALA A 124 -19.22 -8.61 3.71
C ALA A 124 -19.14 -8.36 2.20
N TYR A 125 -18.46 -9.22 1.42
CA TYR A 125 -18.29 -9.06 -0.02
C TYR A 125 -19.61 -9.12 -0.80
N ARG A 126 -20.67 -9.64 -0.18
CA ARG A 126 -22.01 -9.76 -0.77
C ARG A 126 -22.96 -8.64 -0.35
N ARG A 127 -22.53 -7.70 0.50
CA ARG A 127 -23.36 -6.57 0.95
C ARG A 127 -23.90 -5.77 -0.22
N ARG A 128 -25.13 -5.26 -0.08
CA ARG A 128 -25.83 -4.49 -1.12
C ARG A 128 -25.05 -3.23 -1.52
N ARG A 129 -24.51 -2.51 -0.55
CA ARG A 129 -23.68 -1.32 -0.79
C ARG A 129 -22.23 -1.74 -1.02
N LYS A 130 -21.71 -1.48 -2.22
CA LYS A 130 -20.33 -1.84 -2.58
C LYS A 130 -19.30 -1.20 -1.65
N SER A 131 -19.51 0.06 -1.25
CA SER A 131 -18.65 0.78 -0.29
C SER A 131 -18.49 0.09 1.07
N GLU A 132 -19.38 -0.85 1.41
CA GLU A 132 -19.35 -1.60 2.68
C GLU A 132 -18.75 -2.99 2.52
N ARG A 133 -18.32 -3.38 1.31
CA ARG A 133 -17.80 -4.73 1.02
C ARG A 133 -16.37 -4.93 1.48
N LEU A 134 -15.55 -3.89 1.54
CA LEU A 134 -14.21 -3.94 2.09
C LEU A 134 -13.96 -2.62 2.83
N THR A 135 -13.61 -2.70 4.10
CA THR A 135 -13.44 -1.49 4.94
C THR A 135 -12.03 -1.44 5.53
N GLN A 136 -11.59 -0.26 5.96
CA GLN A 136 -10.30 -0.14 6.66
C GLN A 136 -10.23 -1.05 7.89
N GLN A 137 -11.32 -1.17 8.65
CA GLN A 137 -11.35 -2.03 9.83
C GLN A 137 -11.15 -3.50 9.44
N MET A 138 -11.79 -3.98 8.37
CA MET A 138 -11.53 -5.33 7.87
C MET A 138 -10.05 -5.52 7.49
N LEU A 139 -9.41 -4.53 6.87
CA LEU A 139 -7.97 -4.64 6.56
C LEU A 139 -7.10 -4.70 7.81
N VAL A 140 -7.47 -3.96 8.87
CA VAL A 140 -6.80 -4.03 10.18
C VAL A 140 -6.97 -5.44 10.77
N ASP A 141 -8.19 -5.98 10.74
CA ASP A 141 -8.49 -7.31 11.27
C ASP A 141 -7.75 -8.42 10.47
N TYR A 142 -7.71 -8.28 9.13
CA TYR A 142 -7.01 -9.20 8.24
C TYR A 142 -5.49 -9.17 8.48
N ALA A 143 -4.91 -7.98 8.67
CA ALA A 143 -3.50 -7.86 9.02
C ALA A 143 -3.21 -8.48 10.39
N ALA A 144 -4.06 -8.21 11.38
CA ALA A 144 -3.90 -8.75 12.73
C ALA A 144 -3.99 -10.29 12.76
N ALA A 145 -4.88 -10.88 11.94
CA ALA A 145 -5.02 -12.34 11.82
C ALA A 145 -3.74 -13.05 11.33
N VAL A 146 -2.86 -12.32 10.63
CA VAL A 146 -1.55 -12.83 10.17
C VAL A 146 -0.37 -12.27 10.97
N GLY A 147 -0.65 -11.64 12.12
CA GLY A 147 0.37 -11.10 13.04
C GLY A 147 0.99 -9.78 12.59
N LEU A 148 0.39 -9.08 11.64
CA LEU A 148 0.88 -7.80 11.12
C LEU A 148 0.06 -6.62 11.65
N ARG A 149 0.72 -5.49 11.90
CA ARG A 149 0.05 -4.25 12.37
C ARG A 149 0.51 -3.02 11.59
N PRO A 150 0.19 -2.92 10.29
CA PRO A 150 0.79 -1.93 9.40
C PRO A 150 0.35 -0.47 9.64
N TRP A 151 -0.70 -0.25 10.44
CA TRP A 151 -1.15 1.09 10.85
C TRP A 151 -0.55 1.56 12.19
N GLU A 152 0.20 0.71 12.90
CA GLU A 152 0.88 1.07 14.14
C GLU A 152 2.33 1.49 13.82
N GLU A 153 2.73 2.70 14.18
CA GLU A 153 4.07 3.20 13.85
C GLU A 153 5.18 2.40 14.57
N ASP A 154 4.93 1.99 15.82
CA ASP A 154 5.87 1.21 16.63
C ASP A 154 6.03 -0.24 16.14
N PHE A 155 5.18 -0.69 15.20
CA PHE A 155 5.34 -1.97 14.51
C PHE A 155 6.61 -2.02 13.66
N TYR A 156 7.10 -0.88 13.18
CA TYR A 156 8.28 -0.80 12.32
C TYR A 156 9.53 -0.45 13.14
N THR A 157 10.53 -1.33 13.10
CA THR A 157 11.72 -1.20 13.94
C THR A 157 12.96 -0.97 13.09
N GLY A 158 13.83 -0.04 13.50
CA GLY A 158 15.13 0.15 12.87
C GLY A 158 16.11 -1.02 13.12
N PRO A 159 17.26 -1.05 12.42
CA PRO A 159 17.70 -0.05 11.43
C PRO A 159 16.91 -0.14 10.13
N TYR A 160 16.73 0.99 9.46
CA TYR A 160 16.07 1.07 8.15
C TYR A 160 17.10 1.13 7.01
N TRP A 161 16.73 0.67 5.81
CA TRP A 161 17.57 0.73 4.62
C TRP A 161 16.86 1.40 3.45
N ILE A 162 17.56 2.29 2.75
CA ILE A 162 17.07 2.88 1.51
C ILE A 162 17.85 2.26 0.36
N ALA A 163 17.13 1.61 -0.55
CA ALA A 163 17.65 1.23 -1.85
C ALA A 163 17.35 2.36 -2.83
N SER A 164 18.38 2.92 -3.45
CA SER A 164 18.25 3.97 -4.46
C SER A 164 18.91 3.58 -5.77
N ASN A 165 18.34 4.05 -6.88
CA ASN A 165 19.00 4.07 -8.18
C ASN A 165 19.17 5.52 -8.64
N ASP A 166 20.35 5.86 -9.18
CA ASP A 166 20.76 7.22 -9.56
C ASP A 166 20.04 7.78 -10.80
N LEU A 167 19.05 7.08 -11.37
CA LEU A 167 18.27 7.62 -12.49
C LEU A 167 17.21 8.64 -12.04
N THR A 168 17.28 9.18 -10.81
CA THR A 168 16.43 10.29 -10.33
C THR A 168 16.39 11.47 -11.30
N ALA A 169 17.49 11.76 -12.00
CA ALA A 169 17.58 12.82 -12.99
C ALA A 169 16.63 12.63 -14.21
N THR A 170 16.09 11.42 -14.41
CA THR A 170 15.16 11.11 -15.51
C THR A 170 13.68 11.21 -15.12
N ALA A 171 13.39 11.46 -13.84
CA ALA A 171 12.01 11.53 -13.35
C ALA A 171 11.33 12.82 -13.85
N LYS A 172 10.59 12.73 -14.96
CA LYS A 172 9.84 13.87 -15.53
C LYS A 172 8.68 14.36 -14.66
N CYS A 173 8.16 13.50 -13.78
CA CYS A 173 7.02 13.79 -12.90
C CYS A 173 7.47 13.68 -11.44
N SER A 174 8.13 14.72 -10.95
CA SER A 174 8.66 14.85 -9.60
C SER A 174 7.85 15.90 -8.80
N TYR A 175 7.54 15.59 -7.55
CA TYR A 175 6.69 16.38 -6.66
C TYR A 175 7.34 16.49 -5.28
N THR A 176 7.21 17.66 -4.66
CA THR A 176 7.43 17.79 -3.21
C THR A 176 6.31 17.07 -2.45
N LEU A 177 6.55 16.76 -1.17
CA LEU A 177 5.51 16.22 -0.29
C LEU A 177 4.27 17.14 -0.25
N GLU A 178 4.48 18.46 -0.19
CA GLU A 178 3.40 19.45 -0.20
C GLU A 178 2.57 19.39 -1.50
N GLN A 179 3.21 19.33 -2.66
CA GLN A 179 2.52 19.22 -3.95
C GLN A 179 1.72 17.91 -4.07
N ALA A 180 2.28 16.79 -3.60
CA ALA A 180 1.57 15.52 -3.57
C ALA A 180 0.36 15.57 -2.63
N ARG A 181 0.52 16.18 -1.44
CA ARG A 181 -0.57 16.39 -0.48
C ARG A 181 -1.68 17.24 -1.11
N GLN A 182 -1.36 18.38 -1.72
CA GLN A 182 -2.33 19.22 -2.43
C GLN A 182 -3.08 18.45 -3.52
N ARG A 183 -2.36 17.67 -4.34
CA ARG A 183 -2.96 16.87 -5.42
C ARG A 183 -3.89 15.78 -4.89
N LEU A 184 -3.56 15.21 -3.75
CA LEU A 184 -4.38 14.21 -3.06
C LEU A 184 -5.42 14.85 -2.13
N GLY A 185 -5.53 16.19 -2.05
CA GLY A 185 -6.42 16.87 -1.12
C GLY A 185 -6.11 16.60 0.36
N LEU A 186 -4.87 16.24 0.70
CA LEU A 186 -4.38 16.01 2.07
C LEU A 186 -3.92 17.34 2.71
N PRO A 187 -3.96 17.46 4.06
CA PRO A 187 -3.43 18.63 4.75
C PRO A 187 -1.95 18.82 4.45
N THR A 188 -1.49 20.08 4.37
CA THR A 188 -0.10 20.44 4.05
C THR A 188 0.82 20.56 5.27
N GLU A 189 0.28 20.44 6.49
CA GLU A 189 0.98 20.59 7.77
C GLU A 189 2.13 19.60 7.99
#